data_AF-A0A1Q3HX97-F1
#
_entry.id   AF-A0A1Q3HX97-F1
#
_cell.length_a   1.000
_cell.length_b   1.000
_cell.length_c   1.000
_cell.angle_alpha   90.00
_cell.angle_beta   90.00
_cell.angle_gamma   90.00
#
_symmetry.space_group_name_H-M   'P 1'
#
loop_
_entity.id
_entity.type
_entity.pdbx_description
1 polymer ?
#
loop_
_entity_poly.entity_id
_entity_poly.type
_entity_poly.pdbx_seq_one_letter_code
_entity_poly.pdbx_strand_id
1 'polypeptide(L)'
;MLHFVCAMFHKRIIPALLLASWTPFPSAHAAGGEIVAVKEAPAAVKEAPATAKEAPAAVTKEGAAAPKPEVAVPPKISIGMIIRAYKDGEYEQALEFIGLARQHPLDTPDLVTLSLYEGVLLYQVGRFVESGDAFEMALLIRPEAKLPVPVSPKIESHFETVRKKAQMDPSATTPPSGKQKPSSGTSSNCPSGQIIPPGRTLKAQQLWRLAMMEQMLCLRDIRGGEVARRLSEFKSLVSQAGSTTEWIRAIQEIDQFAKEYSVYPFNSDWQYVKSLVPEERWELGDEDQDVALPNAPESPDEEPASLFGCRAAVATDCERIMRRLLLLQNQLPGVASENRFTARTELLRLGRRVREADTREKLDTALSDIKAWQSRWY
;
A
#
# COMPACT_ATOMS: atom_id res chain seq x y z
N MET A 1 -69.18 13.36 19.95
CA MET A 1 -68.62 14.29 18.95
C MET A 1 -67.74 13.43 18.04
N LEU A 2 -68.23 12.92 16.92
CA LEU A 2 -68.61 13.52 15.63
C LEU A 2 -67.53 13.15 14.58
N HIS A 3 -67.99 12.74 13.39
CA HIS A 3 -67.18 12.28 12.25
C HIS A 3 -66.51 13.44 11.50
N PHE A 4 -65.48 13.15 10.68
CA PHE A 4 -65.30 13.51 9.25
C PHE A 4 -63.89 13.02 8.78
N VAL A 5 -63.63 12.36 7.63
CA VAL A 5 -63.89 12.64 6.19
C VAL A 5 -62.88 13.68 5.62
N CYS A 6 -62.07 13.39 4.59
CA CYS A 6 -62.06 12.24 3.66
C CYS A 6 -60.68 11.85 3.08
N ALA A 7 -60.70 10.74 2.31
CA ALA A 7 -59.72 10.30 1.32
C ALA A 7 -59.57 11.24 0.11
N MET A 8 -58.46 11.13 -0.64
CA MET A 8 -58.41 11.41 -2.09
C MET A 8 -57.32 10.56 -2.78
N PHE A 9 -57.70 9.98 -3.93
CA PHE A 9 -56.89 9.12 -4.80
C PHE A 9 -56.81 9.77 -6.19
N HIS A 10 -55.77 9.43 -6.97
CA HIS A 10 -55.62 9.68 -8.41
C HIS A 10 -55.63 11.14 -8.94
N LYS A 11 -54.50 11.55 -9.55
CA LYS A 11 -54.38 11.55 -11.03
C LYS A 11 -52.94 11.76 -11.54
N ARG A 12 -52.66 10.98 -12.58
CA ARG A 12 -51.54 11.06 -13.55
C ARG A 12 -51.11 12.49 -13.92
N ILE A 13 -49.81 12.67 -14.15
CA ILE A 13 -49.23 13.28 -15.36
C ILE A 13 -47.81 12.73 -15.56
N ILE A 14 -47.49 12.34 -16.79
CA ILE A 14 -46.13 12.02 -17.27
C ILE A 14 -45.79 13.08 -18.31
N PRO A 15 -44.58 13.64 -18.26
CA PRO A 15 -43.72 13.78 -19.44
C PRO A 15 -42.34 13.17 -19.13
N ALA A 16 -41.76 12.24 -19.88
CA ALA A 16 -41.67 12.10 -21.34
C ALA A 16 -41.12 13.37 -22.02
N LEU A 17 -39.79 13.52 -22.00
CA LEU A 17 -38.94 14.02 -23.10
C LEU A 17 -37.50 14.28 -22.60
N LEU A 18 -36.55 13.46 -23.03
CA LEU A 18 -35.22 13.84 -23.56
C LEU A 18 -34.36 12.59 -23.81
N LEU A 19 -34.65 11.92 -24.93
CA LEU A 19 -33.70 11.00 -25.55
C LEU A 19 -32.65 11.86 -26.28
N ALA A 20 -31.49 12.06 -25.68
CA ALA A 20 -30.33 12.62 -26.37
C ALA A 20 -29.70 11.52 -27.25
N SER A 21 -29.82 11.69 -28.57
CA SER A 21 -29.38 10.74 -29.58
C SER A 21 -27.86 10.51 -29.54
N TRP A 22 -27.44 9.26 -29.40
CA TRP A 22 -26.12 8.82 -29.83
C TRP A 22 -26.11 8.70 -31.36
N THR A 23 -25.31 9.51 -32.04
CA THR A 23 -25.04 9.36 -33.47
C THR A 23 -23.78 8.51 -33.68
N PRO A 24 -23.79 7.48 -34.55
CA PRO A 24 -22.60 6.69 -34.85
C PRO A 24 -21.61 7.48 -35.73
N PHE A 25 -20.32 7.41 -35.38
CA PHE A 25 -19.24 7.93 -36.22
C PHE A 25 -19.08 7.04 -37.47
N PRO A 26 -19.03 7.61 -38.70
CA PRO A 26 -18.84 6.82 -39.90
C PRO A 26 -17.36 6.45 -40.12
N SER A 27 -17.10 5.19 -40.44
CA SER A 27 -15.83 4.77 -41.05
C SER A 27 -15.72 5.35 -42.47
N ALA A 28 -14.54 5.88 -42.81
CA ALA A 28 -14.18 6.25 -44.18
C ALA A 28 -12.87 5.55 -44.58
N HIS A 29 -12.84 5.02 -45.80
CA HIS A 29 -11.68 4.32 -46.37
C HIS A 29 -10.61 5.29 -46.90
N ALA A 30 -9.36 4.81 -46.86
CA ALA A 30 -8.30 4.96 -47.86
C ALA A 30 -8.15 6.27 -48.66
N ALA A 31 -7.00 6.94 -48.47
CA ALA A 31 -6.28 7.64 -49.53
C ALA A 31 -4.76 7.45 -49.31
N GLY A 32 -3.99 7.32 -50.39
CA GLY A 32 -2.55 7.06 -50.34
C GLY A 32 -1.69 8.27 -49.98
N GLY A 33 -0.50 8.02 -49.43
CA GLY A 33 0.48 9.03 -49.02
C GLY A 33 1.91 8.62 -49.39
N GLU A 34 2.27 8.99 -50.61
CA GLU A 34 3.59 9.01 -51.26
C GLU A 34 4.86 8.83 -50.38
N ILE A 35 5.64 7.80 -50.71
CA ILE A 35 7.02 7.60 -50.23
C ILE A 35 7.97 8.62 -50.88
N VAL A 36 8.21 9.75 -50.20
CA VAL A 36 9.29 10.68 -50.57
C VAL A 36 10.59 10.26 -49.89
N ALA A 37 11.53 9.74 -50.69
CA ALA A 37 12.87 9.40 -50.24
C ALA A 37 13.67 10.68 -49.91
N VAL A 38 13.89 10.95 -48.62
CA VAL A 38 14.86 11.97 -48.19
C VAL A 38 16.26 11.42 -48.37
N LYS A 39 16.95 11.98 -49.38
CA LYS A 39 18.31 11.62 -49.78
C LYS A 39 19.32 12.18 -48.77
N GLU A 40 19.80 11.31 -47.89
CA GLU A 40 20.85 11.64 -46.93
C GLU A 40 22.18 11.94 -47.65
N ALA A 41 22.82 13.04 -47.28
CA ALA A 41 24.09 13.49 -47.85
C ALA A 41 25.08 13.77 -46.72
N PRO A 42 26.22 13.06 -46.64
CA PRO A 42 27.19 13.26 -45.56
C PRO A 42 28.03 14.52 -45.82
N ALA A 43 27.83 15.55 -45.01
CA ALA A 43 28.70 16.72 -44.98
C ALA A 43 29.92 16.43 -44.09
N ALA A 44 31.11 16.43 -44.69
CA ALA A 44 32.37 16.24 -43.98
C ALA A 44 32.66 17.41 -43.01
N VAL A 45 32.99 17.08 -41.76
CA VAL A 45 33.62 18.02 -40.81
C VAL A 45 35.05 17.55 -40.55
N LYS A 46 35.97 18.52 -40.56
CA LYS A 46 37.42 18.31 -40.65
C LYS A 46 38.02 17.88 -39.32
N GLU A 47 38.93 16.91 -39.37
CA GLU A 47 39.96 16.75 -38.35
C GLU A 47 40.92 17.97 -38.37
N ALA A 48 41.37 18.38 -37.19
CA ALA A 48 42.47 19.32 -37.00
C ALA A 48 43.28 18.88 -35.76
N PRO A 49 44.59 19.18 -35.70
CA PRO A 49 45.54 18.21 -35.18
C PRO A 49 45.88 18.36 -33.68
N ALA A 50 46.38 17.25 -33.13
CA ALA A 50 47.02 17.21 -31.83
C ALA A 50 48.27 18.10 -31.76
N THR A 51 48.45 18.79 -30.63
CA THR A 51 49.73 19.37 -30.21
C THR A 51 50.24 18.62 -28.98
N ALA A 52 51.34 17.89 -29.17
CA ALA A 52 52.07 17.32 -28.05
C ALA A 52 52.72 18.43 -27.22
N LYS A 53 52.75 18.27 -25.89
CA LYS A 53 53.76 18.93 -25.06
C LYS A 53 54.26 17.99 -23.97
N GLU A 54 55.57 17.92 -23.89
CA GLU A 54 56.37 16.92 -23.19
C GLU A 54 56.89 17.46 -21.85
N ALA A 55 56.73 16.66 -20.77
CA ALA A 55 57.55 16.59 -19.55
C ALA A 55 57.73 17.89 -18.70
N PRO A 56 58.08 17.85 -17.38
CA PRO A 56 58.99 16.90 -16.73
C PRO A 56 58.43 16.13 -15.52
N ALA A 57 59.16 15.10 -15.12
CA ALA A 57 58.96 14.34 -13.89
C ALA A 57 59.41 15.13 -12.65
N ALA A 58 58.80 14.85 -11.48
CA ALA A 58 59.52 14.55 -10.23
C ALA A 58 58.57 14.20 -9.05
N VAL A 59 59.15 13.55 -8.04
CA VAL A 59 58.67 13.37 -6.66
C VAL A 59 57.49 12.40 -6.46
N THR A 60 57.86 11.12 -6.38
CA THR A 60 57.23 10.15 -5.48
C THR A 60 57.16 10.74 -4.07
N LYS A 61 55.96 10.88 -3.50
CA LYS A 61 55.78 11.06 -2.05
C LYS A 61 54.83 10.00 -1.50
N GLU A 62 55.39 9.28 -0.54
CA GLU A 62 54.91 8.07 0.08
C GLU A 62 53.97 8.38 1.26
N GLY A 63 52.94 7.56 1.46
CA GLY A 63 52.36 7.35 2.80
C GLY A 63 51.54 8.49 3.43
N ALA A 64 50.55 9.05 2.74
CA ALA A 64 49.42 9.71 3.40
C ALA A 64 48.23 8.75 3.44
N ALA A 65 47.93 8.17 4.61
CA ALA A 65 46.79 7.28 4.79
C ALA A 65 45.49 8.01 4.43
N ALA A 66 44.73 7.46 3.48
CA ALA A 66 43.45 8.04 3.07
C ALA A 66 42.54 8.18 4.31
N PRO A 67 41.94 9.36 4.56
CA PRO A 67 41.04 9.53 5.69
C PRO A 67 39.90 8.53 5.55
N LYS A 68 39.73 7.70 6.59
CA LYS A 68 38.66 6.72 6.72
C LYS A 68 37.34 7.44 6.40
N PRO A 69 36.50 6.95 5.47
CA PRO A 69 35.32 7.67 5.03
C PRO A 69 34.43 7.95 6.24
N GLU A 70 34.38 9.21 6.63
CA GLU A 70 33.53 9.69 7.71
C GLU A 70 32.09 9.43 7.28
N VAL A 71 31.41 8.54 8.00
CA VAL A 71 30.07 8.08 7.65
C VAL A 71 29.14 9.28 7.80
N ALA A 72 28.90 9.96 6.68
CA ALA A 72 28.10 11.17 6.64
C ALA A 72 26.70 10.87 7.17
N VAL A 73 26.44 11.29 8.40
CA VAL A 73 25.13 11.12 9.04
C VAL A 73 24.11 11.82 8.16
N PRO A 74 23.08 11.12 7.63
CA PRO A 74 22.14 11.72 6.71
C PRO A 74 21.47 12.93 7.39
N PRO A 75 21.36 14.07 6.70
CA PRO A 75 20.83 15.29 7.31
C PRO A 75 19.39 15.06 7.76
N LYS A 76 19.12 15.31 9.05
CA LYS A 76 17.76 15.23 9.59
C LYS A 76 16.85 16.20 8.85
N ILE A 77 15.93 15.65 8.04
CA ILE A 77 14.95 16.46 7.32
C ILE A 77 13.99 17.08 8.33
N SER A 78 13.92 18.41 8.31
CA SER A 78 13.03 19.18 9.18
C SER A 78 11.82 19.67 8.41
N ILE A 79 10.70 19.85 9.11
CA ILE A 79 9.47 20.44 8.53
C ILE A 79 9.75 21.80 7.85
N GLY A 80 10.74 22.55 8.34
CA GLY A 80 11.18 23.82 7.72
C GLY A 80 11.70 23.69 6.28
N MET A 81 12.24 22.52 5.88
CA MET A 81 12.67 22.26 4.50
C MET A 81 11.46 22.07 3.57
N ILE A 82 10.47 21.30 4.03
CA ILE A 82 9.20 21.07 3.31
C ILE A 82 8.43 22.39 3.12
N ILE A 83 8.40 23.24 4.16
CA ILE A 83 7.80 24.58 4.10
C ILE A 83 8.49 25.48 3.07
N ARG A 84 9.83 25.38 2.95
CA ARG A 84 10.59 26.15 1.96
C ARG A 84 10.29 25.68 0.55
N ALA A 85 10.46 24.39 0.26
CA ALA A 85 10.16 23.81 -1.04
C ALA A 85 8.71 24.08 -1.49
N TYR A 86 7.72 23.99 -0.58
CA TYR A 86 6.34 24.37 -0.88
C TYR A 86 6.17 25.85 -1.28
N LYS A 87 6.85 26.78 -0.59
CA LYS A 87 6.78 28.22 -0.90
C LYS A 87 7.47 28.56 -2.22
N ASP A 88 8.54 27.84 -2.54
CA ASP A 88 9.32 28.03 -3.76
C ASP A 88 8.65 27.34 -4.98
N GLY A 89 7.58 26.56 -4.75
CA GLY A 89 6.80 25.86 -5.78
C GLY A 89 7.36 24.48 -6.16
N GLU A 90 8.39 24.00 -5.48
CA GLU A 90 9.05 22.71 -5.71
C GLU A 90 8.28 21.55 -5.05
N TYR A 91 7.07 21.29 -5.54
CA TYR A 91 6.13 20.35 -4.90
C TYR A 91 6.65 18.91 -4.85
N GLU A 92 7.32 18.45 -5.91
CA GLU A 92 7.92 17.12 -6.00
C GLU A 92 9.03 16.95 -4.97
N GLN A 93 9.93 17.93 -4.83
CA GLN A 93 10.99 17.93 -3.82
C GLN A 93 10.42 17.98 -2.39
N ALA A 94 9.34 18.74 -2.18
CA ALA A 94 8.65 18.76 -0.89
C ALA A 94 8.05 17.39 -0.52
N LEU A 95 7.54 16.63 -1.50
CA LEU A 95 7.08 15.24 -1.29
C LEU A 95 8.24 14.28 -1.00
N GLU A 96 9.40 14.45 -1.65
CA GLU A 96 10.62 13.68 -1.32
C GLU A 96 11.07 13.94 0.13
N PHE A 97 11.08 15.20 0.57
CA PHE A 97 11.38 15.54 1.96
C PHE A 97 10.37 14.95 2.96
N ILE A 98 9.08 14.86 2.63
CA ILE A 98 8.10 14.15 3.48
C ILE A 98 8.41 12.65 3.55
N GLY A 99 8.77 12.04 2.41
CA GLY A 99 9.17 10.63 2.34
C GLY A 99 10.42 10.32 3.19
N LEU A 100 11.40 11.23 3.19
CA LEU A 100 12.60 11.13 4.04
C LEU A 100 12.29 11.39 5.53
N ALA A 101 11.46 12.40 5.86
CA ALA A 101 11.09 12.70 7.24
C ALA A 101 10.40 11.51 7.93
N ARG A 102 9.57 10.74 7.19
CA ARG A 102 8.92 9.52 7.68
C ARG A 102 9.86 8.33 7.96
N GLN A 103 11.13 8.40 7.57
CA GLN A 103 12.13 7.37 7.90
C GLN A 103 12.66 7.51 9.34
N HIS A 104 12.30 8.59 10.03
CA HIS A 104 12.65 8.84 11.42
C HIS A 104 11.41 8.80 12.31
N PRO A 105 11.55 8.48 13.62
CA PRO A 105 10.45 8.64 14.57
C PRO A 105 9.95 10.09 14.59
N LEU A 106 8.64 10.26 14.45
CA LEU A 106 7.96 11.56 14.43
C LEU A 106 7.02 11.66 15.63
N ASP A 107 7.01 12.82 16.28
CA ASP A 107 6.02 13.12 17.30
C ASP A 107 4.62 13.26 16.67
N THR A 108 3.56 12.94 17.42
CA THR A 108 2.16 13.06 16.95
C THR A 108 1.81 14.41 16.30
N PRO A 109 2.17 15.59 16.84
CA PRO A 109 1.93 16.87 16.15
C PRO A 109 2.68 17.02 14.82
N ASP A 110 3.90 16.47 14.72
CA ASP A 110 4.70 16.53 13.49
C ASP A 110 4.13 15.60 12.43
N LEU A 111 3.66 14.40 12.81
CA LEU A 111 2.97 13.49 11.91
C LEU A 111 1.68 14.11 11.33
N VAL A 112 0.86 14.75 12.17
CA VAL A 112 -0.33 15.50 11.71
C VAL A 112 0.08 16.62 10.74
N THR A 113 1.12 17.38 11.07
CA THR A 113 1.60 18.49 10.24
C THR A 113 2.11 18.00 8.88
N LEU A 114 2.88 16.91 8.86
CA LEU A 114 3.41 16.29 7.65
C LEU A 114 2.30 15.74 6.75
N SER A 115 1.32 15.01 7.29
CA SER A 115 0.21 14.48 6.50
C SER A 115 -0.70 15.58 5.94
N LEU A 116 -0.85 16.72 6.63
CA LEU A 116 -1.52 17.91 6.07
C LEU A 116 -0.73 18.53 4.92
N TYR A 117 0.59 18.68 5.05
CA TYR A 117 1.43 19.17 3.93
C TYR A 117 1.41 18.20 2.74
N GLU A 118 1.49 16.90 2.99
CA GLU A 118 1.38 15.86 1.96
C GLU A 118 0.05 15.95 1.22
N GLY A 119 -1.08 16.07 1.94
CA GLY A 119 -2.39 16.26 1.34
C GLY A 119 -2.48 17.50 0.44
N VAL A 120 -1.92 18.63 0.88
CA VAL A 120 -1.85 19.87 0.08
C VAL A 120 -0.99 19.68 -1.18
N LEU A 121 0.20 19.12 -1.03
CA LEU A 121 1.17 18.90 -2.12
C LEU A 121 0.62 17.94 -3.18
N LEU A 122 0.07 16.80 -2.75
CA LEU A 122 -0.57 15.81 -3.63
C LEU A 122 -1.73 16.43 -4.43
N TYR A 123 -2.52 17.32 -3.83
CA TYR A 123 -3.57 18.04 -4.56
C TYR A 123 -3.00 18.94 -5.65
N GLN A 124 -1.93 19.70 -5.36
CA GLN A 124 -1.31 20.62 -6.32
C GLN A 124 -0.75 19.88 -7.56
N VAL A 125 -0.21 18.67 -7.37
CA VAL A 125 0.26 17.81 -8.48
C VAL A 125 -0.84 16.91 -9.10
N GLY A 126 -2.12 17.15 -8.78
CA GLY A 126 -3.27 16.47 -9.38
C GLY A 126 -3.59 15.07 -8.83
N ARG A 127 -2.94 14.65 -7.74
CA ARG A 127 -3.11 13.34 -7.08
C ARG A 127 -4.21 13.40 -6.01
N PHE A 128 -5.44 13.63 -6.46
CA PHE A 128 -6.58 13.96 -5.60
C PHE A 128 -7.02 12.83 -4.66
N VAL A 129 -6.81 11.56 -5.02
CA VAL A 129 -7.20 10.42 -4.17
C VAL A 129 -6.23 10.32 -3.00
N GLU A 130 -4.93 10.29 -3.29
CA GLU A 130 -3.89 10.18 -2.26
C GLU A 130 -3.82 11.46 -1.38
N SER A 131 -4.19 12.61 -1.94
CA SER A 131 -4.42 13.85 -1.19
C SER A 131 -5.52 13.67 -0.13
N GLY A 132 -6.63 13.04 -0.51
CA GLY A 132 -7.72 12.70 0.40
C GLY A 132 -7.28 11.76 1.51
N ASP A 133 -6.55 10.69 1.18
CA ASP A 133 -6.03 9.71 2.16
C ASP A 133 -5.09 10.37 3.18
N ALA A 134 -4.20 11.26 2.74
CA ALA A 134 -3.28 12.01 3.61
C ALA A 134 -4.02 12.99 4.54
N PHE A 135 -5.05 13.67 4.04
CA PHE A 135 -5.92 14.50 4.87
C PHE A 135 -6.72 13.68 5.89
N GLU A 136 -7.26 12.52 5.48
CA GLU A 136 -8.00 11.61 6.35
C GLU A 136 -7.12 11.10 7.50
N MET A 137 -5.86 10.73 7.22
CA MET A 137 -4.87 10.37 8.25
C MET A 137 -4.65 11.48 9.29
N ALA A 138 -4.50 12.73 8.86
CA ALA A 138 -4.31 13.86 9.77
C ALA A 138 -5.56 14.10 10.65
N LEU A 139 -6.75 13.95 10.07
CA LEU A 139 -8.04 14.16 10.74
C LEU A 139 -8.42 13.02 11.70
N LEU A 140 -8.02 11.78 11.41
CA LEU A 140 -8.16 10.65 12.35
C LEU A 140 -7.35 10.86 13.63
N ILE A 141 -6.15 11.45 13.53
CA ILE A 141 -5.32 11.77 14.70
C ILE A 141 -5.81 13.03 15.42
N ARG A 142 -6.29 14.04 14.68
CA ARG A 142 -6.79 15.30 15.23
C ARG A 142 -7.94 15.86 14.36
N PRO A 143 -9.22 15.59 14.71
CA PRO A 143 -10.37 16.02 13.90
C PRO A 143 -10.46 17.54 13.67
N GLU A 144 -10.01 18.32 14.66
CA GLU A 144 -9.98 19.79 14.63
C GLU A 144 -8.70 20.37 14.00
N ALA A 145 -7.87 19.54 13.35
CA ALA A 145 -6.68 20.02 12.65
C ALA A 145 -7.06 21.01 11.54
N LYS A 146 -6.27 22.08 11.39
CA LYS A 146 -6.43 23.10 10.36
C LYS A 146 -5.29 23.01 9.37
N LEU A 147 -5.52 23.41 8.12
CA LEU A 147 -4.49 23.47 7.09
C LEU A 147 -3.33 24.38 7.55
N PRO A 148 -2.06 23.95 7.39
CA PRO A 148 -0.90 24.62 8.01
C PRO A 148 -0.46 25.89 7.26
N VAL A 149 -1.01 26.13 6.07
CA VAL A 149 -0.74 27.27 5.19
C VAL A 149 -2.04 27.73 4.53
N PRO A 150 -2.17 29.01 4.13
CA PRO A 150 -3.23 29.43 3.23
C PRO A 150 -3.05 28.73 1.87
N VAL A 151 -4.13 28.11 1.37
CA VAL A 151 -4.14 27.36 0.12
C VAL A 151 -5.23 27.88 -0.81
N SER A 152 -5.32 27.33 -2.03
CA SER A 152 -6.42 27.70 -2.93
C SER A 152 -7.78 27.20 -2.39
N PRO A 153 -8.90 27.91 -2.63
CA PRO A 153 -10.23 27.49 -2.17
C PRO A 153 -10.67 26.09 -2.64
N LYS A 154 -10.04 25.55 -3.69
CA LYS A 154 -10.26 24.17 -4.15
C LYS A 154 -9.71 23.14 -3.17
N ILE A 155 -8.52 23.40 -2.62
CA ILE A 155 -7.87 22.54 -1.62
C ILE A 155 -8.64 22.62 -0.30
N GLU A 156 -9.06 23.83 0.12
CA GLU A 156 -9.90 24.01 1.31
C GLU A 156 -11.21 23.23 1.18
N SER A 157 -11.91 23.34 0.04
CA SER A 157 -13.15 22.61 -0.23
C SER A 157 -12.96 21.09 -0.21
N HIS A 158 -11.85 20.59 -0.76
CA HIS A 158 -11.51 19.17 -0.72
C HIS A 158 -11.24 18.69 0.72
N PHE A 159 -10.43 19.43 1.48
CA PHE A 159 -10.13 19.15 2.87
C PHE A 159 -11.38 19.15 3.76
N GLU A 160 -12.27 20.13 3.62
CA GLU A 160 -13.55 20.16 4.35
C GLU A 160 -14.50 19.03 3.95
N THR A 161 -14.42 18.54 2.71
CA THR A 161 -15.17 17.36 2.26
C THR A 161 -14.64 16.09 2.95
N VAL A 162 -13.31 15.92 3.01
CA VAL A 162 -12.68 14.82 3.75
C VAL A 162 -12.98 14.90 5.26
N ARG A 163 -12.93 16.09 5.86
CA ARG A 163 -13.33 16.30 7.27
C ARG A 163 -14.78 15.87 7.52
N LYS A 164 -15.72 16.27 6.66
CA LYS A 164 -17.12 15.84 6.78
C LYS A 164 -17.25 14.33 6.68
N LYS A 165 -16.55 13.68 5.74
CA LYS A 165 -16.52 12.21 5.63
C LYS A 165 -15.99 11.56 6.93
N ALA A 166 -14.81 11.96 7.39
CA ALA A 166 -14.20 11.44 8.61
C ALA A 166 -15.08 11.67 9.87
N GLN A 167 -15.90 12.73 9.90
CA GLN A 167 -16.90 12.99 10.95
C GLN A 167 -18.25 12.28 10.73
N MET A 168 -18.56 11.80 9.52
CA MET A 168 -19.78 11.06 9.15
C MET A 168 -19.62 9.54 9.25
N ASP A 169 -18.40 9.05 9.43
CA ASP A 169 -18.09 7.64 9.72
C ASP A 169 -17.87 7.31 11.24
N PRO A 170 -18.49 7.98 12.25
CA PRO A 170 -18.32 7.59 13.66
C PRO A 170 -19.04 6.26 13.97
N SER A 171 -19.87 5.78 13.02
CA SER A 171 -20.60 4.51 13.09
C SER A 171 -19.71 3.29 12.90
N ALA A 172 -18.42 3.46 12.53
CA ALA A 172 -17.41 2.41 12.68
C ALA A 172 -16.80 2.34 14.09
N THR A 173 -17.17 3.27 14.99
CA THR A 173 -16.82 3.24 16.42
C THR A 173 -17.98 3.75 17.29
N THR A 174 -19.17 3.19 17.06
CA THR A 174 -20.21 3.16 18.09
C THR A 174 -20.85 1.77 18.04
N PRO A 175 -20.72 0.91 19.08
CA PRO A 175 -21.39 -0.39 19.09
C PRO A 175 -22.92 -0.19 19.05
N PRO A 176 -23.69 -1.15 18.52
CA PRO A 176 -25.13 -1.02 18.39
C PRO A 176 -25.75 -0.75 19.77
N SER A 177 -26.33 0.44 19.94
CA SER A 177 -26.94 0.88 21.19
C SER A 177 -28.28 0.18 21.43
N GLY A 178 -28.22 -1.13 21.66
CA GLY A 178 -29.24 -1.85 22.41
C GLY A 178 -29.24 -1.30 23.83
N LYS A 179 -30.43 -1.01 24.37
CA LYS A 179 -30.63 -0.42 25.70
C LYS A 179 -30.08 -1.34 26.82
N GLN A 180 -28.78 -1.29 27.08
CA GLN A 180 -28.21 -1.82 28.31
C GLN A 180 -28.15 -0.71 29.36
N LYS A 181 -28.85 -0.96 30.47
CA LYS A 181 -28.87 -0.14 31.68
C LYS A 181 -27.43 0.03 32.18
N PRO A 182 -26.97 1.26 32.49
CA PRO A 182 -25.59 1.47 32.92
C PRO A 182 -25.36 0.78 34.27
N SER A 183 -24.60 -0.31 34.25
CA SER A 183 -24.01 -0.89 35.47
C SER A 183 -22.71 -0.16 35.76
N SER A 184 -22.79 0.87 36.61
CA SER A 184 -21.60 1.59 37.06
C SER A 184 -20.73 0.69 37.92
N GLY A 185 -19.43 0.61 37.64
CA GLY A 185 -18.44 0.21 38.64
C GLY A 185 -17.75 -1.13 38.45
N THR A 186 -17.12 -1.36 37.30
CA THR A 186 -15.83 -2.06 37.30
C THR A 186 -14.91 -1.41 36.26
N SER A 187 -13.81 -0.82 36.71
CA SER A 187 -12.76 -0.35 35.82
C SER A 187 -12.23 -1.53 35.00
N SER A 188 -12.22 -1.40 33.68
CA SER A 188 -11.69 -2.43 32.78
C SER A 188 -10.18 -2.53 32.97
N ASN A 189 -9.76 -3.48 33.81
CA ASN A 189 -8.38 -3.94 33.88
C ASN A 189 -8.00 -4.63 32.56
N CYS A 190 -7.75 -3.83 31.53
CA CYS A 190 -7.00 -4.26 30.37
C CYS A 190 -5.65 -4.77 30.87
N PRO A 191 -5.28 -6.03 30.60
CA PRO A 191 -4.05 -6.59 31.13
C PRO A 191 -2.86 -5.82 30.56
N SER A 192 -2.30 -4.90 31.35
CA SER A 192 -1.08 -4.13 31.01
C SER A 192 0.18 -4.97 31.06
N GLY A 193 0.05 -6.30 31.07
CA GLY A 193 1.16 -7.23 30.97
C GLY A 193 1.84 -7.03 29.63
N GLN A 194 3.17 -6.88 29.65
CA GLN A 194 3.97 -6.82 28.44
C GLN A 194 3.62 -8.02 27.56
N ILE A 195 3.20 -7.76 26.32
CA ILE A 195 3.01 -8.80 25.33
C ILE A 195 4.41 -9.25 24.90
N ILE A 196 4.97 -10.19 25.65
CA ILE A 196 6.20 -10.89 25.28
C ILE A 196 5.88 -11.61 23.96
N PRO A 197 6.60 -11.34 22.85
CA PRO A 197 6.40 -12.09 21.63
C PRO A 197 6.77 -13.55 21.93
N PRO A 198 5.84 -14.50 21.82
CA PRO A 198 6.20 -15.90 21.91
C PRO A 198 6.98 -16.24 20.64
N GLY A 199 8.08 -16.98 20.79
CA GLY A 199 8.79 -17.71 19.72
C GLY A 199 9.23 -16.95 18.45
N ARG A 200 9.83 -17.70 17.51
CA ARG A 200 10.12 -17.25 16.14
C ARG A 200 9.20 -17.90 15.09
N THR A 201 8.38 -18.87 15.49
CA THR A 201 7.52 -19.62 14.57
C THR A 201 6.31 -18.79 14.11
N LEU A 202 5.79 -19.09 12.91
CA LEU A 202 4.58 -18.44 12.35
C LEU A 202 3.40 -18.48 13.34
N LYS A 203 3.22 -19.61 14.04
CA LYS A 203 2.21 -19.79 15.09
C LYS A 203 2.34 -18.74 16.19
N ALA A 204 3.57 -18.50 16.63
CA ALA A 204 3.87 -17.60 17.71
C ALA A 204 3.71 -16.12 17.26
N GLN A 205 4.07 -15.80 16.02
CA GLN A 205 3.74 -14.51 15.37
C GLN A 205 2.22 -14.25 15.31
N GLN A 206 1.39 -15.24 14.94
CA GLN A 206 -0.06 -15.08 14.90
C GLN A 206 -0.69 -14.98 16.31
N LEU A 207 -0.14 -15.68 17.31
CA LEU A 207 -0.56 -15.49 18.71
C LEU A 207 -0.25 -14.08 19.23
N TRP A 208 0.91 -13.52 18.87
CA TRP A 208 1.24 -12.12 19.17
C TRP A 208 0.28 -11.15 18.48
N ARG A 209 -0.03 -11.40 17.19
CA ARG A 209 -1.01 -10.64 16.42
C ARG A 209 -2.36 -10.54 17.14
N LEU A 210 -2.86 -11.69 17.61
CA LEU A 210 -4.11 -11.77 18.38
C LEU A 210 -4.04 -11.07 19.73
N ALA A 211 -2.89 -11.12 20.42
CA ALA A 211 -2.68 -10.39 21.67
C ALA A 211 -2.69 -8.87 21.46
N MET A 212 -2.06 -8.38 20.39
CA MET A 212 -2.11 -6.96 20.02
C MET A 212 -3.54 -6.51 19.68
N MET A 213 -4.28 -7.32 18.91
CA MET A 213 -5.69 -7.05 18.61
C MET A 213 -6.54 -6.99 19.87
N GLU A 214 -6.34 -7.92 20.81
CA GLU A 214 -7.02 -7.93 22.09
C GLU A 214 -6.72 -6.66 22.93
N GLN A 215 -5.46 -6.21 22.96
CA GLN A 215 -5.08 -4.98 23.65
C GLN A 215 -5.76 -3.75 23.02
N MET A 216 -5.73 -3.63 21.68
CA MET A 216 -6.38 -2.53 20.95
C MET A 216 -7.90 -2.51 21.17
N LEU A 217 -8.55 -3.67 21.14
CA LEU A 217 -9.99 -3.81 21.43
C LEU A 217 -10.31 -3.48 22.88
N CYS A 218 -9.40 -3.75 23.81
CA CYS A 218 -9.56 -3.38 25.22
C CYS A 218 -9.41 -1.86 25.43
N LEU A 219 -8.41 -1.23 24.80
CA LEU A 219 -8.20 0.23 24.86
C LEU A 219 -9.37 1.02 24.28
N ARG A 220 -10.14 0.44 23.34
CA ARG A 220 -11.36 1.03 22.77
C ARG A 220 -12.65 0.71 23.57
N ASP A 221 -12.55 -0.05 24.66
CA ASP A 221 -13.68 -0.58 25.45
C ASP A 221 -14.66 -1.48 24.64
N ILE A 222 -14.15 -2.14 23.59
CA ILE A 222 -14.90 -3.03 22.69
C ILE A 222 -14.73 -4.52 23.06
N ARG A 223 -13.82 -4.86 23.99
CA ARG A 223 -13.52 -6.23 24.46
C ARG A 223 -14.63 -6.85 25.35
N GLY A 224 -15.89 -6.61 25.04
CA GLY A 224 -17.05 -7.20 25.70
C GLY A 224 -17.54 -8.49 25.02
N GLY A 225 -17.99 -9.46 25.83
CA GLY A 225 -18.78 -10.62 25.38
C GLY A 225 -18.23 -11.37 24.16
N GLU A 226 -18.96 -11.31 23.05
CA GLU A 226 -18.67 -12.01 21.79
C GLU A 226 -17.25 -11.74 21.25
N VAL A 227 -16.74 -10.51 21.40
CA VAL A 227 -15.41 -10.11 20.92
C VAL A 227 -14.31 -10.88 21.67
N ALA A 228 -14.44 -11.02 22.98
CA ALA A 228 -13.50 -11.78 23.81
C ALA A 228 -13.60 -13.30 23.56
N ARG A 229 -14.81 -13.81 23.28
CA ARG A 229 -15.05 -15.20 22.87
C ARG A 229 -14.32 -15.51 21.55
N ARG A 230 -14.56 -14.72 20.51
CA ARG A 230 -13.90 -14.82 19.18
C ARG A 230 -12.38 -14.79 19.28
N LEU A 231 -11.80 -13.84 20.02
CA LEU A 231 -10.35 -13.76 20.24
C LEU A 231 -9.79 -15.01 20.93
N SER A 232 -10.53 -15.61 21.87
CA SER A 232 -10.14 -16.85 22.53
C SER A 232 -10.22 -18.06 21.60
N GLU A 233 -11.25 -18.11 20.74
CA GLU A 233 -11.42 -19.12 19.70
C GLU A 233 -10.29 -19.05 18.65
N PHE A 234 -9.91 -17.85 18.19
CA PHE A 234 -8.75 -17.70 17.29
C PHE A 234 -7.45 -18.14 17.95
N LYS A 235 -7.21 -17.83 19.23
CA LYS A 235 -6.03 -18.35 19.96
C LYS A 235 -6.03 -19.87 20.02
N SER A 236 -7.20 -20.49 20.18
CA SER A 236 -7.37 -21.95 20.16
C SER A 236 -7.10 -22.53 18.77
N LEU A 237 -7.67 -21.95 17.70
CA LEU A 237 -7.46 -22.36 16.31
C LEU A 237 -5.98 -22.27 15.92
N VAL A 238 -5.34 -21.12 16.15
CA VAL A 238 -3.89 -20.89 15.96
C VAL A 238 -3.04 -21.83 16.84
N SER A 239 -3.55 -22.29 17.97
CA SER A 239 -2.85 -23.27 18.81
C SER A 239 -2.98 -24.72 18.32
N GLN A 240 -4.11 -25.07 17.69
CA GLN A 240 -4.47 -26.44 17.31
C GLN A 240 -4.24 -26.78 15.84
N ALA A 241 -4.14 -25.77 14.95
CA ALA A 241 -3.92 -25.96 13.52
C ALA A 241 -2.65 -26.80 13.25
N GLY A 242 -2.86 -28.03 12.77
CA GLY A 242 -1.81 -28.99 12.46
C GLY A 242 -1.45 -29.04 10.97
N SER A 243 -2.32 -28.53 10.11
CA SER A 243 -2.17 -28.53 8.65
C SER A 243 -2.13 -27.12 8.06
N THR A 244 -1.48 -26.99 6.90
CA THR A 244 -1.39 -25.72 6.15
C THR A 244 -2.76 -25.12 5.82
N THR A 245 -3.76 -25.95 5.50
CA THR A 245 -5.12 -25.51 5.16
C THR A 245 -5.86 -24.95 6.38
N GLU A 246 -5.71 -25.56 7.55
CA GLU A 246 -6.25 -25.02 8.81
C GLU A 246 -5.58 -23.69 9.17
N TRP A 247 -4.26 -23.58 8.96
CA TRP A 247 -3.51 -22.33 9.15
C TRP A 247 -4.01 -21.20 8.25
N ILE A 248 -4.19 -21.46 6.96
CA ILE A 248 -4.72 -20.48 6.00
C ILE A 248 -6.13 -20.03 6.40
N ARG A 249 -7.01 -20.98 6.78
CA ARG A 249 -8.36 -20.66 7.25
C ARG A 249 -8.34 -19.79 8.51
N ALA A 250 -7.53 -20.16 9.50
CA ALA A 250 -7.39 -19.38 10.74
C ALA A 250 -6.91 -17.94 10.45
N ILE A 251 -5.93 -17.76 9.56
CA ILE A 251 -5.45 -16.43 9.16
C ILE A 251 -6.56 -15.61 8.49
N GLN A 252 -7.31 -16.22 7.56
CA GLN A 252 -8.42 -15.55 6.86
C GLN A 252 -9.54 -15.11 7.81
N GLU A 253 -9.91 -15.93 8.79
CA GLU A 253 -10.92 -15.57 9.79
C GLU A 253 -10.44 -14.44 10.71
N ILE A 254 -9.16 -14.45 11.09
CA ILE A 254 -8.52 -13.38 11.88
C ILE A 254 -8.47 -12.07 11.08
N ASP A 255 -8.14 -12.11 9.79
CA ASP A 255 -8.14 -10.95 8.89
C ASP A 255 -9.55 -10.37 8.72
N GLN A 256 -10.56 -11.22 8.54
CA GLN A 256 -11.95 -10.81 8.41
C GLN A 256 -12.45 -10.15 9.71
N PHE A 257 -12.12 -10.70 10.87
CA PHE A 257 -12.45 -10.12 12.17
C PHE A 257 -11.68 -8.80 12.44
N ALA A 258 -10.39 -8.76 12.10
CA ALA A 258 -9.59 -7.53 12.18
C ALA A 258 -10.20 -6.37 11.37
N LYS A 259 -10.75 -6.69 10.20
CA LYS A 259 -11.47 -5.76 9.33
C LYS A 259 -12.84 -5.36 9.89
N GLU A 260 -13.63 -6.32 10.39
CA GLU A 260 -14.94 -6.07 11.01
C GLU A 260 -14.85 -5.06 12.17
N TYR A 261 -13.86 -5.20 13.04
CA TYR A 261 -13.67 -4.34 14.21
C TYR A 261 -12.68 -3.17 13.98
N SER A 262 -12.22 -2.96 12.74
CA SER A 262 -11.25 -1.92 12.38
C SER A 262 -10.00 -1.89 13.28
N VAL A 263 -9.53 -3.07 13.70
CA VAL A 263 -8.39 -3.24 14.62
C VAL A 263 -7.06 -3.16 13.88
N TYR A 264 -7.09 -3.25 12.55
CA TYR A 264 -5.98 -3.00 11.64
C TYR A 264 -6.30 -1.87 10.67
N PRO A 265 -5.68 -0.68 10.82
CA PRO A 265 -5.52 0.26 9.73
C PRO A 265 -4.32 -0.14 8.85
N PHE A 266 -4.25 0.45 7.67
CA PHE A 266 -3.20 0.21 6.68
C PHE A 266 -1.80 0.59 7.21
N ASN A 267 -0.99 -0.42 7.54
CA ASN A 267 0.46 -0.36 7.77
C ASN A 267 0.98 0.52 8.94
N SER A 268 0.58 1.78 9.11
CA SER A 268 1.23 2.75 10.04
C SER A 268 1.25 2.29 11.51
N ASP A 269 0.09 2.01 12.08
CA ASP A 269 -0.03 1.65 13.50
C ASP A 269 0.60 0.28 13.78
N TRP A 270 0.57 -0.59 12.76
CA TRP A 270 1.27 -1.87 12.80
C TRP A 270 2.80 -1.70 12.76
N GLN A 271 3.34 -0.78 11.95
CA GLN A 271 4.78 -0.47 11.98
C GLN A 271 5.19 0.17 13.31
N TYR A 272 4.35 1.03 13.91
CA TYR A 272 4.60 1.59 15.24
C TYR A 272 4.61 0.49 16.32
N VAL A 273 3.59 -0.37 16.37
CA VAL A 273 3.55 -1.49 17.31
C VAL A 273 4.72 -2.47 17.08
N LYS A 274 5.09 -2.71 15.82
CA LYS A 274 6.26 -3.52 15.47
C LYS A 274 7.57 -2.88 15.95
N SER A 275 7.74 -1.56 15.83
CA SER A 275 8.95 -0.85 16.26
C SER A 275 9.09 -0.76 17.79
N LEU A 276 8.01 -0.93 18.55
CA LEU A 276 8.06 -1.08 20.02
C LEU A 276 8.66 -2.42 20.47
N VAL A 277 8.90 -3.38 19.57
CA VAL A 277 9.45 -4.70 19.90
C VAL A 277 10.77 -4.90 19.14
N PRO A 278 11.89 -5.24 19.83
CA PRO A 278 13.21 -5.31 19.21
C PRO A 278 13.29 -6.20 17.97
N GLU A 279 14.07 -5.77 16.97
CA GLU A 279 14.15 -6.38 15.64
C GLU A 279 14.68 -7.82 15.69
N GLU A 280 15.57 -8.14 16.64
CA GLU A 280 16.11 -9.49 16.85
C GLU A 280 15.05 -10.53 17.27
N ARG A 281 13.84 -10.07 17.63
CA ARG A 281 12.66 -10.89 17.94
C ARG A 281 11.73 -11.14 16.75
N TRP A 282 11.95 -10.48 15.61
CA TRP A 282 11.09 -10.62 14.41
C TRP A 282 11.80 -11.08 13.14
N GLU A 283 13.13 -10.96 13.08
CA GLU A 283 13.88 -11.55 11.97
C GLU A 283 13.76 -13.08 12.00
N LEU A 284 13.24 -13.63 10.90
CA LEU A 284 13.18 -15.06 10.66
C LEU A 284 14.60 -15.58 10.42
N GLY A 285 15.20 -16.22 11.41
CA GLY A 285 16.30 -17.15 11.19
C GLY A 285 15.79 -18.38 10.45
N ASP A 286 16.60 -18.97 9.56
CA ASP A 286 16.22 -20.07 8.66
C ASP A 286 15.90 -21.42 9.35
N GLU A 287 15.85 -21.50 10.69
CA GLU A 287 16.05 -22.76 11.42
C GLU A 287 14.77 -23.54 11.80
N ASP A 288 13.57 -22.94 11.84
CA ASP A 288 12.36 -23.59 12.38
C ASP A 288 11.30 -23.95 11.31
N GLN A 289 11.59 -24.90 10.41
CA GLN A 289 10.57 -25.58 9.57
C GLN A 289 9.95 -26.81 10.28
N ASP A 290 9.29 -26.59 11.42
CA ASP A 290 8.62 -27.66 12.18
C ASP A 290 7.28 -28.16 11.57
N VAL A 291 6.88 -27.64 10.41
CA VAL A 291 5.73 -28.17 9.65
C VAL A 291 6.26 -29.00 8.48
N ALA A 292 6.35 -30.31 8.69
CA ALA A 292 6.58 -31.26 7.61
C ALA A 292 5.48 -31.06 6.54
N LEU A 293 5.90 -30.82 5.29
CA LEU A 293 4.98 -30.67 4.17
C LEU A 293 4.12 -31.93 4.05
N PRO A 294 2.77 -31.82 4.08
CA PRO A 294 1.91 -32.99 3.97
C PRO A 294 2.09 -33.65 2.60
N ASN A 295 2.04 -34.99 2.58
CA ASN A 295 1.94 -35.73 1.32
C ASN A 295 0.67 -35.31 0.56
N ALA A 296 0.77 -35.22 -0.76
CA ALA A 296 -0.29 -34.67 -1.60
C ALA A 296 -1.63 -35.43 -1.44
N PRO A 297 -2.77 -34.75 -1.29
CA PRO A 297 -4.08 -35.40 -1.24
C PRO A 297 -4.48 -35.96 -2.61
N GLU A 298 -5.05 -37.18 -2.62
CA GLU A 298 -5.35 -37.94 -3.85
C GLU A 298 -6.70 -37.60 -4.53
N SER A 299 -7.36 -36.49 -4.18
CA SER A 299 -8.69 -36.13 -4.71
C SER A 299 -8.64 -35.03 -5.80
N PRO A 300 -9.38 -35.13 -6.94
CA PRO A 300 -9.07 -34.32 -8.13
C PRO A 300 -9.71 -32.92 -8.22
N ASP A 301 -10.72 -32.60 -7.39
CA ASP A 301 -11.59 -31.44 -7.62
C ASP A 301 -11.12 -30.15 -6.91
N GLU A 302 -10.10 -29.53 -7.52
CA GLU A 302 -9.66 -28.12 -7.46
C GLU A 302 -9.73 -27.34 -6.12
N GLU A 303 -8.72 -27.51 -5.26
CA GLU A 303 -8.15 -26.38 -4.49
C GLU A 303 -6.87 -25.84 -5.20
N PRO A 304 -6.57 -24.52 -5.12
CA PRO A 304 -5.35 -23.96 -5.71
C PRO A 304 -4.10 -24.41 -4.93
N ALA A 305 -3.42 -25.44 -5.46
CA ALA A 305 -2.35 -26.18 -4.80
C ALA A 305 -0.99 -25.45 -4.65
N SER A 306 -0.98 -24.12 -4.51
CA SER A 306 0.24 -23.30 -4.56
C SER A 306 0.16 -22.03 -3.71
N LEU A 307 1.29 -21.64 -3.11
CA LEU A 307 1.45 -20.44 -2.28
C LEU A 307 1.03 -19.15 -3.00
N PHE A 308 1.14 -19.11 -4.33
CA PHE A 308 0.79 -17.95 -5.15
C PHE A 308 -0.58 -18.06 -5.83
N GLY A 309 -1.40 -19.07 -5.49
CA GLY A 309 -2.69 -19.30 -6.11
C GLY A 309 -2.59 -19.83 -7.56
N CYS A 310 -1.50 -20.52 -7.90
CA CYS A 310 -1.35 -21.21 -9.18
C CYS A 310 -2.22 -22.48 -9.24
N ARG A 311 -2.71 -22.85 -10.43
CA ARG A 311 -3.41 -24.13 -10.63
C ARG A 311 -2.45 -25.31 -10.51
N ALA A 312 -2.93 -26.43 -9.96
CA ALA A 312 -2.15 -27.64 -9.69
C ALA A 312 -1.36 -28.16 -10.91
N ALA A 313 -1.97 -28.16 -12.10
CA ALA A 313 -1.37 -28.65 -13.34
C ALA A 313 -0.06 -27.93 -13.76
N VAL A 314 0.16 -26.70 -13.30
CA VAL A 314 1.33 -25.87 -13.65
C VAL A 314 2.02 -25.25 -12.43
N ALA A 315 1.68 -25.70 -11.22
CA ALA A 315 2.06 -25.05 -9.97
C ALA A 315 3.57 -24.79 -9.87
N THR A 316 4.41 -25.80 -10.09
CA THR A 316 5.88 -25.71 -9.93
C THR A 316 6.54 -24.67 -10.85
N ASP A 317 6.18 -24.63 -12.13
CA ASP A 317 6.69 -23.63 -13.08
C ASP A 317 6.07 -22.24 -12.81
N CYS A 318 4.79 -22.18 -12.41
CA CYS A 318 4.11 -20.93 -12.04
C CYS A 318 4.75 -20.26 -10.81
N GLU A 319 5.08 -21.02 -9.75
CA GLU A 319 5.78 -20.49 -8.58
C GLU A 319 7.17 -19.96 -8.93
N ARG A 320 7.91 -20.66 -9.81
CA ARG A 320 9.22 -20.20 -10.30
C ARG A 320 9.11 -18.85 -11.02
N ILE A 321 8.07 -18.67 -11.83
CA ILE A 321 7.83 -17.42 -12.56
C ILE A 321 7.34 -16.30 -11.61
N MET A 322 6.49 -16.63 -10.64
CA MET A 322 6.07 -15.70 -9.59
C MET A 322 7.25 -15.18 -8.75
N ARG A 323 8.20 -16.04 -8.37
CA ARG A 323 9.46 -15.60 -7.71
C ARG A 323 10.26 -14.65 -8.61
N ARG A 324 10.36 -14.90 -9.92
CA ARG A 324 11.01 -13.98 -10.88
C ARG A 324 10.31 -12.62 -10.94
N LEU A 325 8.98 -12.58 -10.95
CA LEU A 325 8.21 -11.33 -10.93
C LEU A 325 8.49 -10.50 -9.67
N LEU A 326 8.60 -11.13 -8.50
CA LEU A 326 8.98 -10.45 -7.25
C LEU A 326 10.39 -9.84 -7.32
N LEU A 327 11.36 -10.55 -7.92
CA LEU A 327 12.70 -10.01 -8.14
C LEU A 327 12.67 -8.79 -9.07
N LEU A 328 11.90 -8.83 -10.16
CA LEU A 328 11.71 -7.68 -11.06
C LEU A 328 11.01 -6.51 -10.37
N GLN A 329 10.07 -6.79 -9.46
CA GLN A 329 9.39 -5.76 -8.66
C GLN A 329 10.38 -5.05 -7.72
N ASN A 330 11.32 -5.77 -7.13
CA ASN A 330 12.38 -5.19 -6.30
C ASN A 330 13.41 -4.38 -7.11
N GLN A 331 13.54 -4.63 -8.41
CA GLN A 331 14.41 -3.87 -9.31
C GLN A 331 13.78 -2.57 -9.83
N LEU A 332 12.45 -2.38 -9.72
CA LEU A 332 11.72 -1.18 -10.18
C LEU A 332 12.31 0.19 -9.80
N PRO A 333 13.03 0.39 -8.67
CA PRO A 333 13.74 1.65 -8.41
C PRO A 333 14.73 2.04 -9.51
N GLY A 334 15.33 1.07 -10.21
CA GLY A 334 16.25 1.29 -11.34
C GLY A 334 15.57 1.71 -12.64
N VAL A 335 14.24 1.61 -12.74
CA VAL A 335 13.47 2.15 -13.87
C VAL A 335 13.31 3.67 -13.71
N ALA A 336 13.44 4.40 -14.81
CA ALA A 336 13.25 5.85 -14.89
C ALA A 336 11.92 6.29 -14.23
N SER A 337 11.94 7.40 -13.50
CA SER A 337 10.88 7.76 -12.54
C SER A 337 9.52 7.98 -13.22
N GLU A 338 9.53 8.64 -14.38
CA GLU A 338 8.40 8.91 -15.25
C GLU A 338 7.73 7.63 -15.79
N ASN A 339 8.49 6.53 -15.90
CA ASN A 339 8.03 5.25 -16.43
C ASN A 339 7.66 4.23 -15.34
N ARG A 340 8.10 4.45 -14.09
CA ARG A 340 8.01 3.49 -12.98
C ARG A 340 6.57 3.06 -12.67
N PHE A 341 5.60 3.96 -12.80
CA PHE A 341 4.17 3.63 -12.61
C PHE A 341 3.65 2.68 -13.70
N THR A 342 3.97 2.97 -14.96
CA THR A 342 3.61 2.13 -16.11
C THR A 342 4.25 0.75 -16.00
N ALA A 343 5.56 0.69 -15.76
CA ALA A 343 6.31 -0.55 -15.59
C ALA A 343 5.72 -1.42 -14.46
N ARG A 344 5.43 -0.83 -13.29
CA ARG A 344 4.77 -1.53 -12.16
C ARG A 344 3.39 -2.08 -12.53
N THR A 345 2.61 -1.31 -13.28
CA THR A 345 1.25 -1.71 -13.70
C THR A 345 1.28 -2.87 -14.69
N GLU A 346 2.21 -2.84 -15.67
CA GLU A 346 2.46 -3.98 -16.57
C GLU A 346 2.89 -5.24 -15.80
N LEU A 347 3.80 -5.10 -14.82
CA LEU A 347 4.30 -6.23 -14.03
C LEU A 347 3.18 -6.89 -13.20
N LEU A 348 2.26 -6.10 -12.63
CA LEU A 348 1.07 -6.62 -11.93
C LEU A 348 0.11 -7.36 -12.88
N ARG A 349 -0.06 -6.88 -14.12
CA ARG A 349 -0.84 -7.56 -15.16
C ARG A 349 -0.19 -8.88 -15.59
N LEU A 350 1.14 -8.93 -15.69
CA LEU A 350 1.87 -10.17 -15.97
C LEU A 350 1.71 -11.19 -14.84
N GLY A 351 1.83 -10.77 -13.58
CA GLY A 351 1.59 -11.65 -12.43
C GLY A 351 0.16 -12.21 -12.36
N ARG A 352 -0.84 -11.45 -12.84
CA ARG A 352 -2.20 -11.97 -13.00
C ARG A 352 -2.26 -13.08 -14.06
N ARG A 353 -1.69 -12.85 -15.25
CA ARG A 353 -1.66 -13.85 -16.33
C ARG A 353 -0.92 -15.13 -15.97
N VAL A 354 0.11 -15.05 -15.13
CA VAL A 354 0.84 -16.22 -14.60
C VAL A 354 -0.06 -17.08 -13.69
N ARG A 355 -0.86 -16.46 -12.82
CA ARG A 355 -1.82 -17.19 -11.96
C ARG A 355 -3.03 -17.73 -12.72
N GLU A 356 -3.47 -17.03 -13.77
CA GLU A 356 -4.57 -17.45 -14.64
C GLU A 356 -4.17 -18.54 -15.65
N ALA A 357 -2.88 -18.87 -15.76
CA ALA A 357 -2.41 -19.96 -16.61
C ALA A 357 -2.83 -21.33 -16.03
N ASP A 358 -3.58 -22.08 -16.83
CA ASP A 358 -4.04 -23.45 -16.58
C ASP A 358 -3.23 -24.49 -17.40
N THR A 359 -2.62 -24.08 -18.51
CA THR A 359 -1.75 -24.91 -19.35
C THR A 359 -0.33 -24.34 -19.46
N ARG A 360 0.61 -25.21 -19.86
CA ARG A 360 2.02 -24.86 -20.01
C ARG A 360 2.25 -23.80 -21.08
N GLU A 361 1.50 -23.84 -22.17
CA GLU A 361 1.62 -22.91 -23.30
C GLU A 361 1.21 -21.48 -22.90
N LYS A 362 0.15 -21.33 -22.08
CA LYS A 362 -0.22 -20.01 -21.53
C LYS A 362 0.88 -19.49 -20.59
N LEU A 363 1.51 -20.37 -19.83
CA LEU A 363 2.58 -20.02 -18.91
C LEU A 363 3.88 -19.63 -19.63
N ASP A 364 4.26 -20.35 -20.69
CA ASP A 364 5.40 -20.02 -21.57
C ASP A 364 5.16 -18.71 -22.32
N THR A 365 3.92 -18.42 -22.71
CA THR A 365 3.53 -17.11 -23.25
C THR A 365 3.74 -16.01 -22.20
N ALA A 366 3.24 -16.18 -20.98
CA ALA A 366 3.43 -15.22 -19.89
C ALA A 366 4.92 -15.02 -19.53
N LEU A 367 5.73 -16.07 -19.54
CA LEU A 367 7.18 -16.00 -19.35
C LEU A 367 7.87 -15.22 -20.49
N SER A 368 7.40 -15.37 -21.73
CA SER A 368 7.92 -14.63 -22.87
C SER A 368 7.57 -13.14 -22.77
N ASP A 369 6.36 -12.82 -22.34
CA ASP A 369 5.95 -11.44 -22.06
C ASP A 369 6.74 -10.81 -20.89
N ILE A 370 7.10 -11.60 -19.86
CA ILE A 370 7.97 -11.16 -18.77
C ILE A 370 9.39 -10.85 -19.25
N LYS A 371 9.94 -11.64 -20.19
CA LYS A 371 11.22 -11.34 -20.83
C LYS A 371 11.13 -10.05 -21.66
N ALA A 372 10.07 -9.89 -22.45
CA ALA A 372 9.85 -8.70 -23.27
C ALA A 372 9.64 -7.43 -22.41
N TRP A 373 8.97 -7.54 -21.27
CA TRP A 373 8.87 -6.48 -20.26
C TRP A 373 10.25 -6.15 -19.70
N GLN A 374 11.04 -7.16 -19.31
CA GLN A 374 12.38 -6.94 -18.75
C GLN A 374 13.26 -6.19 -19.75
N SER A 375 13.34 -6.64 -21.01
CA SER A 375 14.13 -5.99 -22.07
C SER A 375 13.61 -4.63 -22.55
N ARG A 376 12.43 -4.18 -22.08
CA ARG A 376 11.91 -2.83 -22.34
C ARG A 376 12.36 -1.84 -21.27
N TRP A 377 12.54 -2.32 -20.04
CA TRP A 377 12.80 -1.49 -18.86
C TRP A 377 14.23 -1.63 -18.30
N TYR A 378 15.02 -2.60 -18.82
CA TYR A 378 16.44 -2.85 -18.55
C TYR A 378 17.16 -3.33 -19.84
#